data_AF-Q02WU7-F1
#
_entry.id   AF-Q02WU7-F1
#
_cell.length_a   1.000
_cell.length_b   1.000
_cell.length_c   1.000
_cell.angle_alpha   90.00
_cell.angle_beta   90.00
_cell.angle_gamma   90.00
#
_symmetry.space_group_name_H-M   'P 1'
#
loop_
_entity.id
_entity.type
_entity.pdbx_description
1 polymer ?
#
loop_
_entity_poly.entity_id
_entity_poly.type
_entity_poly.pdbx_seq_one_letter_code
_entity_poly.pdbx_strand_id
1 'polypeptide(L)'
;MKRINPNNTQDEEGNDQVNYLAPIALEMNVQSASGAVNATIYGSKLSSMKSCKYQGDELKEGKDENSGVCVYVDKDGNPDYKINSIQPYSTHINVMLERNDDIGS
;
A
#
# COMPACT_ATOMS: atom_id res chain seq x y z
N MET A 1 1.26 -7.83 3.72
CA MET A 1 1.95 -6.87 2.84
C MET A 1 3.13 -7.54 2.14
N LYS A 2 3.63 -6.95 1.06
CA LYS A 2 4.84 -7.37 0.36
C LYS A 2 5.69 -6.14 0.04
N ARG A 3 6.93 -6.10 0.52
CA ARG A 3 7.86 -5.01 0.24
C ARG A 3 8.35 -5.08 -1.20
N ILE A 4 8.58 -3.94 -1.85
CA ILE A 4 9.20 -3.91 -3.17
C ILE A 4 10.62 -4.51 -3.07
N ASN A 5 10.97 -5.37 -4.02
CA ASN A 5 12.32 -5.88 -4.13
C ASN A 5 13.25 -4.75 -4.63
N PRO A 6 14.31 -4.38 -3.87
CA PRO A 6 15.22 -3.32 -4.28
C PRO A 6 15.99 -3.64 -5.57
N ASN A 7 16.01 -4.90 -6.01
CA ASN A 7 16.68 -5.34 -7.24
C ASN A 7 15.70 -5.49 -8.41
N ASN A 8 14.61 -4.70 -8.45
CA ASN A 8 13.72 -4.71 -9.60
C ASN A 8 14.50 -4.36 -10.86
N THR A 9 14.31 -5.19 -11.88
CA THR A 9 14.93 -5.02 -13.19
C THR A 9 13.91 -4.45 -14.15
N GLN A 10 14.41 -3.61 -15.05
CA GLN A 10 13.66 -3.19 -16.22
C GLN A 10 13.69 -4.32 -17.25
N ASP A 11 12.59 -4.58 -17.94
CA ASP A 11 12.60 -5.51 -19.07
C ASP A 11 13.26 -4.91 -20.32
N GLU A 12 13.39 -5.72 -21.39
CA GLU A 12 14.02 -5.30 -22.65
C GLU A 12 13.25 -4.17 -23.37
N GLU A 13 12.00 -3.91 -23.02
CA GLU A 13 11.17 -2.79 -23.52
C GLU A 13 11.24 -1.55 -22.62
N GLY A 14 11.98 -1.63 -21.51
CA GLY A 14 12.10 -0.51 -20.59
C GLY A 14 10.90 -0.38 -19.63
N ASN A 15 10.10 -1.44 -19.42
CA ASN A 15 9.07 -1.41 -18.37
C ASN A 15 9.64 -1.89 -17.03
N ASP A 16 9.23 -1.23 -15.94
CA ASP A 16 9.61 -1.62 -14.58
C ASP A 16 8.92 -2.93 -14.18
N GLN A 17 9.69 -4.02 -14.01
CA GLN A 17 9.14 -5.23 -13.40
C GLN A 17 9.17 -5.12 -11.88
N VAL A 18 8.03 -4.74 -11.30
CA VAL A 18 7.86 -4.66 -9.85
C VAL A 18 7.77 -6.06 -9.26
N ASN A 19 8.89 -6.56 -8.74
CA ASN A 19 8.92 -7.76 -7.93
C ASN A 19 8.75 -7.41 -6.46
N TYR A 20 8.16 -8.35 -5.72
CA TYR A 20 7.94 -8.20 -4.29
C TYR A 20 8.71 -9.26 -3.49
N LEU A 21 9.14 -8.89 -2.29
CA LEU A 21 9.71 -9.80 -1.31
C LEU A 21 8.64 -10.71 -0.69
N ALA A 22 9.08 -11.64 0.15
CA ALA A 22 8.19 -12.55 0.88
C ALA A 22 7.08 -11.79 1.64
N PRO A 23 5.84 -12.32 1.65
CA PRO A 23 4.72 -11.67 2.30
C PRO A 23 4.91 -11.61 3.83
N ILE A 24 4.56 -10.47 4.41
CA ILE A 24 4.57 -10.21 5.84
C ILE A 24 3.12 -10.06 6.29
N ALA A 25 2.69 -10.89 7.24
CA ALA A 25 1.37 -10.80 7.84
C ALA A 25 1.32 -9.56 8.76
N LEU A 26 0.31 -8.72 8.57
CA LEU A 26 0.06 -7.54 9.38
C LEU A 26 -1.39 -7.56 9.83
N GLU A 27 -1.64 -7.23 11.09
CA GLU A 27 -2.98 -7.01 11.61
C GLU A 27 -3.25 -5.51 11.70
N MET A 28 -4.25 -5.02 10.95
CA MET A 28 -4.58 -3.61 10.89
C MET A 28 -6.09 -3.41 10.78
N ASN A 29 -6.57 -2.27 11.27
CA ASN A 29 -7.96 -1.88 11.14
C ASN A 29 -8.13 -1.14 9.82
N VAL A 30 -8.72 -1.81 8.81
CA VAL A 30 -8.94 -1.25 7.47
C VAL A 30 -10.31 -0.58 7.40
N GLN A 31 -10.36 0.68 6.97
CA GLN A 31 -11.59 1.45 6.79
C GLN A 31 -11.58 2.16 5.42
N SER A 32 -12.74 2.54 4.91
CA SER A 32 -12.81 3.40 3.72
C SER A 32 -12.24 4.77 4.04
N ALA A 33 -11.39 5.30 3.15
CA ALA A 33 -10.89 6.65 3.29
C ALA A 33 -12.06 7.64 3.24
N SER A 34 -12.11 8.55 4.20
CA SER A 34 -13.15 9.57 4.31
C SER A 34 -12.57 10.85 4.92
N GLY A 35 -13.35 11.94 4.90
CA GLY A 35 -12.97 13.24 5.44
C GLY A 35 -12.60 14.27 4.37
N ALA A 36 -12.89 15.55 4.68
CA ALA A 36 -12.72 16.66 3.76
C ALA A 36 -11.27 16.82 3.28
N VAL A 37 -10.28 16.60 4.16
CA VAL A 37 -8.85 16.68 3.83
C VAL A 37 -8.47 15.66 2.75
N ASN A 38 -8.86 14.39 2.93
CA ASN A 38 -8.57 13.36 1.94
C ASN A 38 -9.35 13.59 0.63
N ALA A 39 -10.57 14.13 0.70
CA ALA A 39 -11.34 14.50 -0.49
C ALA A 39 -10.67 15.63 -1.30
N THR A 40 -10.05 16.60 -0.63
CA THR A 40 -9.28 17.65 -1.31
C THR A 40 -8.01 17.11 -1.94
N ILE A 41 -7.27 16.22 -1.25
CA ILE A 41 -5.99 15.69 -1.74
C ILE A 41 -6.20 14.70 -2.89
N TYR A 42 -7.15 13.77 -2.74
CA TYR A 42 -7.31 12.64 -3.65
C TYR A 42 -8.50 12.76 -4.59
N GLY A 43 -9.41 13.70 -4.35
CA GLY A 43 -10.58 13.94 -5.20
C GLY A 43 -11.37 12.66 -5.46
N SER A 44 -11.57 12.34 -6.73
CA SER A 44 -12.28 11.14 -7.19
C SER A 44 -11.60 9.82 -6.79
N LYS A 45 -10.30 9.82 -6.52
CA LYS A 45 -9.56 8.62 -6.08
C LYS A 45 -9.87 8.23 -4.64
N LEU A 46 -10.43 9.13 -3.83
CA LEU A 46 -10.76 8.88 -2.42
C LEU A 46 -11.60 7.62 -2.25
N SER A 47 -12.58 7.39 -3.14
CA SER A 47 -13.48 6.24 -3.10
C SER A 47 -12.74 4.89 -3.20
N SER A 48 -11.59 4.89 -3.88
CA SER A 48 -10.73 3.72 -4.06
C SER A 48 -9.62 3.62 -3.00
N MET A 49 -9.53 4.59 -2.08
CA MET A 49 -8.54 4.59 -1.02
C MET A 49 -9.07 3.94 0.26
N LYS A 50 -8.16 3.30 1.00
CA LYS A 50 -8.42 2.79 2.35
C LYS A 50 -7.53 3.50 3.35
N SER A 51 -8.11 3.84 4.50
CA SER A 51 -7.37 4.32 5.65
C SER A 51 -7.23 3.16 6.63
N CYS A 52 -5.99 2.83 6.99
CA CYS A 52 -5.68 1.72 7.87
C CYS A 52 -5.00 2.21 9.13
N LYS A 53 -5.38 1.65 10.27
CA LYS A 53 -4.70 1.90 11.55
C LYS A 53 -3.93 0.65 11.96
N TYR A 54 -2.62 0.78 12.03
CA TYR A 54 -1.69 -0.27 12.41
C TYR A 54 -1.10 -0.01 13.79
N GLN A 55 -1.02 -1.04 14.64
CA GLN A 55 -0.38 -0.96 15.96
C GLN A 55 0.78 -1.94 16.01
N GLY A 56 1.94 -1.51 15.52
CA GLY A 56 3.17 -2.28 15.51
C GLY A 56 4.31 -1.49 14.88
N ASP A 57 5.47 -2.13 14.72
CA ASP A 57 6.72 -1.48 14.30
C ASP A 57 7.21 -1.88 12.90
N GLU A 58 6.50 -2.78 12.22
CA GLU A 58 6.88 -3.31 10.90
C GLU A 58 6.85 -2.28 9.76
N LEU A 59 5.98 -1.27 9.86
CA LEU A 59 5.82 -0.24 8.85
C LEU A 59 6.61 1.00 9.23
N LYS A 60 7.48 1.45 8.32
CA LYS A 60 8.31 2.64 8.50
C LYS A 60 8.07 3.64 7.37
N GLU A 61 7.77 4.89 7.76
CA GLU A 61 7.72 6.04 6.86
C GLU A 61 9.05 6.18 6.10
N GLY A 62 8.99 6.53 4.82
CA GLY A 62 10.16 6.68 3.94
C GLY A 62 10.76 5.36 3.46
N LYS A 63 10.31 4.20 3.96
CA LYS A 63 10.86 2.89 3.60
C LYS A 63 9.83 1.96 2.98
N ASP A 64 8.66 1.83 3.60
CA ASP A 64 7.66 0.84 3.19
C ASP A 64 6.59 1.43 2.26
N GLU A 65 6.69 2.71 1.93
CA GLU A 65 5.85 3.35 0.90
C GLU A 65 6.02 2.66 -0.46
N ASN A 66 4.95 2.64 -1.26
CA ASN A 66 4.80 1.85 -2.49
C ASN A 66 4.78 0.33 -2.31
N SER A 67 5.01 -0.21 -1.10
CA SER A 67 4.85 -1.65 -0.87
C SER A 67 3.44 -2.11 -1.17
N GLY A 68 3.32 -3.33 -1.68
CA GLY A 68 2.05 -3.95 -1.99
C GLY A 68 1.34 -4.46 -0.74
N VAL A 69 0.02 -4.34 -0.69
CA VAL A 69 -0.82 -4.88 0.37
C VAL A 69 -1.90 -5.76 -0.25
N CYS A 70 -1.89 -7.03 0.14
CA CYS A 70 -2.94 -7.99 -0.16
C CYS A 70 -4.04 -7.82 0.89
N VAL A 71 -5.09 -7.06 0.57
CA VAL A 71 -6.22 -6.80 1.48
C VAL A 71 -7.34 -7.79 1.22
N TYR A 72 -7.72 -7.97 -0.05
CA TYR A 72 -8.80 -8.89 -0.46
C TYR A 72 -8.32 -10.05 -1.33
N VAL A 73 -7.00 -10.17 -1.52
CA VAL A 73 -6.36 -11.24 -2.29
C VAL A 73 -5.49 -12.11 -1.38
N ASP A 74 -5.19 -13.33 -1.86
CA ASP A 74 -4.32 -14.25 -1.14
C ASP A 74 -2.89 -13.69 -1.01
N LYS A 75 -2.18 -14.12 0.04
CA LYS A 75 -0.78 -13.74 0.31
C LYS A 75 0.17 -14.09 -0.83
N ASP A 76 -0.14 -15.09 -1.66
CA ASP A 76 0.69 -15.50 -2.79
C ASP A 76 0.31 -14.73 -4.08
N GLY A 77 -0.85 -14.08 -4.12
CA GLY A 77 -1.33 -13.29 -5.27
C GLY A 77 -0.69 -11.91 -5.41
N ASN A 78 -1.02 -11.20 -6.50
CA ASN A 78 -0.58 -9.82 -6.71
C ASN A 78 -1.33 -8.88 -5.75
N PRO A 79 -0.64 -7.92 -5.12
CA PRO A 79 -1.26 -7.00 -4.16
C PRO A 79 -2.32 -6.10 -4.82
N ASP A 80 -3.52 -6.09 -4.26
CA ASP A 80 -4.66 -5.29 -4.74
C ASP A 80 -4.62 -3.83 -4.28
N TYR A 81 -3.76 -3.52 -3.31
CA TYR A 81 -3.48 -2.17 -2.85
C TYR A 81 -1.98 -1.90 -2.80
N LYS A 82 -1.60 -0.63 -2.84
CA LYS A 82 -0.24 -0.17 -2.51
C LYS A 82 -0.30 0.85 -1.37
N ILE A 83 0.76 0.89 -0.57
CA ILE A 83 0.91 1.90 0.47
C ILE A 83 1.20 3.24 -0.21
N ASN A 84 0.23 4.16 -0.15
CA ASN A 84 0.38 5.52 -0.66
C ASN A 84 1.17 6.39 0.31
N SER A 85 0.90 6.27 1.62
CA SER A 85 1.62 7.00 2.65
C SER A 85 1.53 6.30 4.01
N ILE A 86 2.55 6.53 4.82
CA ILE A 86 2.66 6.05 6.20
C ILE A 86 2.83 7.28 7.09
N GLN A 87 2.00 7.41 8.11
CA GLN A 87 2.03 8.52 9.06
C GLN A 87 2.14 7.95 10.48
N PRO A 88 3.33 7.93 11.08
CA PRO A 88 3.53 7.45 12.44
C PRO A 88 2.97 8.45 13.46
N TYR A 89 2.22 7.94 14.44
CA TYR A 89 1.75 8.68 15.62
C TYR A 89 2.29 8.01 16.89
N SER A 90 2.16 8.67 18.04
CA SER A 90 2.69 8.16 19.32
C SER A 90 2.11 6.80 19.76
N THR A 91 0.93 6.40 19.28
CA THR A 91 0.24 5.16 19.72
C THR A 91 -0.14 4.21 18.60
N HIS A 92 0.04 4.62 17.36
CA HIS A 92 -0.36 3.86 16.17
C HIS A 92 0.27 4.47 14.93
N ILE A 93 0.18 3.76 13.82
CA ILE A 93 0.60 4.22 12.50
C ILE A 93 -0.65 4.27 11.63
N ASN A 94 -0.92 5.43 11.03
CA ASN A 94 -1.93 5.53 9.98
C ASN A 94 -1.27 5.21 8.65
N VAL A 95 -1.93 4.37 7.87
CA VAL A 95 -1.45 3.92 6.57
C VAL A 95 -2.55 4.17 5.57
N MET A 96 -2.25 4.97 4.56
CA MET A 96 -3.17 5.19 3.44
C MET A 96 -2.83 4.21 2.33
N LEU A 97 -3.83 3.47 1.88
CA LEU A 97 -3.71 2.53 0.78
C LEU A 97 -4.43 3.09 -0.45
N GLU A 98 -3.76 3.06 -1.59
CA GLU A 98 -4.38 3.30 -2.90
C GLU A 98 -4.62 1.95 -3.57
N ARG A 99 -5.81 1.75 -4.16
CA ARG A 99 -6.07 0.58 -4.99
C ARG A 99 -5.05 0.50 -6.11
N ASN A 100 -4.46 -0.68 -6.31
CA ASN A 100 -3.53 -0.89 -7.41
C ASN A 100 -4.33 -1.07 -8.71
N ASP A 101 -4.52 0.02 -9.44
CA ASP A 101 -5.29 0.05 -10.71
C ASP A 101 -4.51 -0.59 -11.88
N ASP A 102 -3.20 -0.81 -11.71
CA ASP A 102 -2.32 -1.45 -12.69
C ASP A 102 -2.61 -2.95 -12.88
N ILE A 103 -3.43 -3.56 -12.00
CA ILE A 103 -3.91 -4.93 -12.16
C ILE A 103 -5.23 -4.89 -12.93
N GLY A 104 -5.16 -4.68 -14.24
CA GLY A 104 -6.35 -4.61 -15.09
C GLY A 104 -6.16 -4.05 -16.50
N SER A 105 -5.09 -4.40 -17.20
CA SER A 105 -5.02 -4.30 -18.68
C SER A 105 -4.41 -5.57 -19.27
#